data_AF-A0A5P2XIA1-F1
#
_entry.id   AF-A0A5P2XIA1-F1
#
_cell.length_a   1.000
_cell.length_b   1.000
_cell.length_c   1.000
_cell.angle_alpha   90.00
_cell.angle_beta   90.00
_cell.angle_gamma   90.00
#
_symmetry.space_group_name_H-M   'P 1'
#
loop_
_entity.id
_entity.type
_entity.pdbx_description
1 polymer ?
#
loop_
_entity_poly.entity_id
_entity_poly.type
_entity_poly.pdbx_seq_one_letter_code
_entity_poly.pdbx_strand_id
1 'polypeptide(L)'
;MGAPTRRSRTASRPALLPGSLTLALLPLLVAVASASFAGGGTRRWFGGRGESVRADAQAAKDAAAAAFYELDSAQRDLRISIETIVAVDSSPAARRAATDFEAFGQRIDEVSHQYIGAVDAHDLDRDDLETSAAARARTELTAAKDALDRTKQDLDRFSQGLGPLLDKAETQLARLAPAVERARQTLLAASNALDAVRGAGLKADDLAGRLAALAPELTKLNQGAGQHGVPDTLQRADRVVRDAEAVRAEAERLPERAREIDRRLVSLRTRAQALTTRSEQVEPVLSELRRRFTAACWQDLQRVPEQAAESVRQAETKLKEAQRAREEQRWPDATARLSTVRALLNSTDEAVSAAGDRLRRLNEVSKDPQAEIERTRFAVRDAQRLAMAGRQRPDPQHARPLDEAVARLDRAVAALEGRHPDYWQFLTETEAVRATAARVVARIREERGQGAV
;
A
#
# COMPACT_ATOMS: atom_id res chain seq x y z
N MET A 1 -30.93 42.05 -25.98
CA MET A 1 -30.71 41.39 -27.29
C MET A 1 -29.81 40.18 -27.04
N GLY A 2 -30.30 38.96 -27.34
CA GLY A 2 -29.54 37.69 -27.42
C GLY A 2 -28.94 37.14 -26.11
N ALA A 3 -29.69 36.42 -25.27
CA ALA A 3 -29.88 34.94 -25.25
C ALA A 3 -28.87 34.18 -24.36
N PRO A 4 -29.31 33.55 -23.24
CA PRO A 4 -28.49 32.69 -22.40
C PRO A 4 -28.72 31.20 -22.68
N THR A 5 -27.66 30.41 -22.83
CA THR A 5 -27.75 28.94 -23.00
C THR A 5 -27.71 28.24 -21.63
N ARG A 6 -28.88 27.73 -21.22
CA ARG A 6 -29.07 26.92 -20.00
C ARG A 6 -28.64 25.47 -20.24
N ARG A 7 -27.87 24.97 -19.27
CA ARG A 7 -27.41 23.60 -19.07
C ARG A 7 -28.57 22.60 -18.99
N SER A 8 -28.43 21.50 -19.73
CA SER A 8 -29.20 20.27 -19.61
C SER A 8 -28.89 19.56 -18.28
N ARG A 9 -29.93 19.34 -17.47
CA ARG A 9 -29.91 18.48 -16.27
C ARG A 9 -30.28 17.07 -16.68
N THR A 10 -29.31 16.15 -16.60
CA THR A 10 -29.51 14.70 -16.66
C THR A 10 -30.07 14.21 -15.33
N ALA A 11 -31.24 13.57 -15.36
CA ALA A 11 -31.86 12.96 -14.20
C ALA A 11 -31.44 11.48 -14.06
N SER A 12 -30.83 11.21 -12.91
CA SER A 12 -30.87 10.03 -12.04
C SER A 12 -31.40 8.69 -12.57
N ARG A 13 -30.50 7.70 -12.51
CA ARG A 13 -30.77 6.25 -12.39
C ARG A 13 -31.67 5.92 -11.18
N PRO A 14 -32.39 4.79 -11.24
CA PRO A 14 -32.46 3.87 -10.10
C PRO A 14 -31.72 2.57 -10.40
N ALA A 15 -31.05 2.10 -9.36
CA ALA A 15 -30.35 0.84 -9.27
C ALA A 15 -31.32 -0.33 -9.06
N LEU A 16 -31.11 -1.44 -9.77
CA LEU A 16 -31.63 -2.76 -9.39
C LEU A 16 -30.59 -3.83 -9.76
N LEU A 17 -29.89 -4.26 -8.71
CA LEU A 17 -29.46 -5.60 -8.32
C LEU A 17 -29.02 -6.64 -9.38
N PRO A 18 -27.90 -7.37 -9.14
CA PRO A 18 -27.43 -8.45 -10.00
C PRO A 18 -28.33 -9.69 -9.90
N GLY A 19 -28.72 -10.22 -11.06
CA GLY A 19 -29.49 -11.44 -11.18
C GLY A 19 -28.69 -12.66 -10.75
N SER A 20 -29.12 -13.26 -9.65
CA SER A 20 -28.72 -14.58 -9.18
C SER A 20 -29.32 -15.65 -10.11
N LEU A 21 -28.50 -16.28 -10.95
CA LEU A 21 -28.87 -17.52 -11.64
C LEU A 21 -28.66 -18.70 -10.68
N THR A 22 -29.63 -18.89 -9.78
CA THR A 22 -29.81 -20.14 -9.04
C THR A 22 -30.54 -21.14 -9.93
N LEU A 23 -29.80 -22.07 -10.55
CA LEU A 23 -30.34 -23.27 -11.17
C LEU A 23 -30.80 -24.22 -10.06
N ALA A 24 -32.09 -24.16 -9.74
CA ALA A 24 -32.74 -25.14 -8.87
C ALA A 24 -33.01 -26.42 -9.67
N LEU A 25 -32.27 -27.49 -9.35
CA LEU A 25 -32.56 -28.86 -9.74
C LEU A 25 -33.87 -29.32 -9.05
N LEU A 26 -34.91 -29.57 -9.84
CA LEU A 26 -36.14 -30.26 -9.43
C LEU A 26 -35.96 -31.77 -9.72
N PRO A 27 -36.24 -32.68 -8.77
CA PRO A 27 -36.36 -34.10 -9.08
C PRO A 27 -37.79 -34.41 -9.57
N LEU A 28 -37.91 -34.87 -10.83
CA LEU A 28 -39.16 -35.40 -11.37
C LEU A 28 -39.29 -36.86 -10.90
N LEU A 29 -40.04 -37.09 -9.81
CA LEU A 29 -40.46 -38.42 -9.39
C LEU A 29 -41.66 -38.86 -10.23
N VAL A 30 -41.44 -39.71 -11.24
CA VAL A 30 -42.52 -40.42 -11.93
C VAL A 30 -42.82 -41.70 -11.17
N ALA A 31 -43.89 -41.67 -10.38
CA ALA A 31 -44.51 -42.85 -9.80
C ALA A 31 -45.40 -43.51 -10.86
N VAL A 32 -45.01 -44.68 -11.36
CA VAL A 32 -45.88 -45.51 -12.19
C VAL A 32 -46.73 -46.38 -11.27
N ALA A 33 -48.01 -46.06 -11.18
CA ALA A 33 -49.01 -46.86 -10.50
C ALA A 33 -49.44 -48.04 -11.39
N SER A 34 -49.41 -49.24 -10.82
CA SER A 34 -49.92 -50.47 -11.41
C SER A 34 -51.45 -50.48 -11.46
N ALA A 35 -52.01 -50.45 -12.68
CA ALA A 35 -53.43 -50.69 -12.93
C ALA A 35 -53.63 -52.11 -13.49
N SER A 36 -54.34 -52.92 -12.72
CA SER A 36 -54.78 -54.27 -13.08
C SER A 36 -55.94 -54.20 -14.07
N PHE A 37 -55.84 -54.90 -15.20
CA PHE A 37 -56.99 -55.26 -16.03
C PHE A 37 -57.04 -56.77 -16.21
N ALA A 38 -58.22 -57.34 -15.93
CA ALA A 38 -58.53 -58.76 -16.09
C ALA A 38 -59.53 -58.95 -17.23
N GLY A 39 -59.32 -60.01 -18.01
CA GLY A 39 -60.20 -60.55 -19.05
C GLY A 39 -59.45 -60.71 -20.39
N GLY A 40 -59.37 -61.87 -21.05
CA GLY A 40 -59.93 -63.20 -20.84
C GLY A 40 -60.03 -63.90 -22.21
N GLY A 41 -59.37 -65.06 -22.38
CA GLY A 41 -59.49 -65.98 -23.54
C GLY A 41 -58.70 -65.56 -24.79
N THR A 42 -57.85 -66.37 -25.42
CA THR A 42 -57.90 -67.81 -25.66
C THR A 42 -56.48 -68.40 -25.80
N ARG A 43 -56.41 -69.73 -25.65
CA ARG A 43 -55.19 -70.54 -25.54
C ARG A 43 -54.31 -70.45 -26.80
N ARG A 44 -53.03 -70.12 -26.61
CA ARG A 44 -51.91 -70.70 -27.38
C ARG A 44 -50.89 -71.29 -26.40
N TRP A 45 -51.20 -72.52 -26.01
CA TRP A 45 -50.33 -73.43 -25.26
C TRP A 45 -49.25 -73.90 -26.25
N PHE A 46 -47.97 -73.69 -25.92
CA PHE A 46 -46.71 -73.94 -26.67
C PHE A 46 -46.01 -72.69 -27.26
N GLY A 47 -45.05 -72.18 -26.47
CA GLY A 47 -44.09 -71.11 -26.77
C GLY A 47 -43.76 -70.40 -25.47
N GLY A 48 -42.81 -70.81 -24.62
CA GLY A 48 -41.55 -71.51 -24.85
C GLY A 48 -40.49 -70.63 -24.19
N ARG A 49 -39.70 -71.17 -23.27
CA ARG A 49 -38.63 -70.47 -22.51
C ARG A 49 -37.70 -69.57 -23.37
N GLY A 50 -37.71 -69.73 -24.70
CA GLY A 50 -37.00 -68.89 -25.67
C GLY A 50 -37.57 -67.48 -25.91
N GLU A 51 -38.89 -67.28 -25.85
CA GLU A 51 -39.50 -65.95 -26.10
C GLU A 51 -39.15 -64.95 -24.99
N SER A 52 -39.16 -65.41 -23.72
CA SER A 52 -38.71 -64.62 -22.58
C SER A 52 -37.22 -64.28 -22.63
N VAL A 53 -36.39 -65.18 -23.18
CA VAL A 53 -34.93 -64.97 -23.29
C VAL A 53 -34.61 -63.96 -24.40
N ARG A 54 -35.41 -63.92 -25.47
CA ARG A 54 -35.31 -62.88 -26.51
C ARG A 54 -35.67 -61.50 -25.98
N ALA A 55 -36.78 -61.40 -25.23
CA ALA A 55 -37.17 -60.16 -24.57
C ALA A 55 -36.10 -59.67 -23.57
N ASP A 56 -35.51 -60.57 -22.78
CA ASP A 56 -34.40 -60.25 -21.86
C ASP A 56 -33.15 -59.76 -22.61
N ALA A 57 -32.83 -60.35 -23.77
CA ALA A 57 -31.70 -59.93 -24.60
C ALA A 57 -31.93 -58.54 -25.21
N GLN A 58 -33.15 -58.25 -25.66
CA GLN A 58 -33.52 -56.92 -26.15
C GLN A 58 -33.44 -55.87 -25.04
N ALA A 59 -33.94 -56.17 -23.84
CA ALA A 59 -33.82 -55.29 -22.69
C ALA A 59 -32.35 -55.03 -22.31
N ALA A 60 -31.48 -56.05 -22.42
CA ALA A 60 -30.04 -55.88 -22.22
C ALA A 60 -29.41 -54.99 -23.30
N LYS A 61 -29.85 -55.09 -24.56
CA LYS A 61 -29.42 -54.21 -25.66
C LYS A 61 -29.80 -52.76 -25.41
N ASP A 62 -31.05 -52.50 -25.06
CA ASP A 62 -31.55 -51.15 -24.76
C ASP A 62 -30.84 -50.54 -23.55
N ALA A 63 -30.60 -51.33 -22.50
CA ALA A 63 -29.86 -50.89 -21.32
C ALA A 63 -28.37 -50.60 -21.63
N ALA A 64 -27.73 -51.39 -22.48
CA ALA A 64 -26.36 -51.12 -22.93
C ALA A 64 -26.29 -49.86 -23.81
N ALA A 65 -27.28 -49.65 -24.69
CA ALA A 65 -27.38 -48.44 -25.50
C ALA A 65 -27.57 -47.18 -24.65
N ALA A 66 -28.39 -47.25 -23.60
CA ALA A 66 -28.54 -46.16 -22.63
C ALA A 66 -27.22 -45.86 -21.91
N ALA A 67 -26.52 -46.89 -21.39
CA ALA A 67 -25.23 -46.72 -20.73
C ALA A 67 -24.16 -46.11 -21.66
N PHE A 68 -24.16 -46.51 -22.94
CA PHE A 68 -23.28 -45.94 -23.96
C PHE A 68 -23.55 -44.44 -24.17
N TYR A 69 -24.81 -44.05 -24.33
CA TYR A 69 -25.20 -42.65 -24.51
C TYR A 69 -24.85 -41.78 -23.28
N GLU A 70 -25.07 -42.31 -22.08
CA GLU A 70 -24.72 -41.61 -20.83
C GLU A 70 -23.22 -41.39 -20.69
N LEU A 71 -22.40 -42.39 -21.06
CA LEU A 71 -20.95 -42.26 -21.04
C LEU A 71 -20.44 -41.23 -22.07
N ASP A 72 -20.94 -41.27 -23.31
CA ASP A 72 -20.57 -40.28 -24.35
C ASP A 72 -20.94 -38.85 -23.91
N SER A 73 -22.14 -38.68 -23.33
CA SER A 73 -22.59 -37.38 -22.81
C SER A 73 -21.66 -36.88 -21.69
N ALA A 74 -21.35 -37.73 -20.71
CA ALA A 74 -20.43 -37.38 -19.62
C ALA A 74 -19.02 -37.04 -20.13
N GLN A 75 -18.51 -37.76 -21.15
CA GLN A 75 -17.22 -37.47 -21.76
C GLN A 75 -17.19 -36.10 -22.45
N ARG A 76 -18.27 -35.74 -23.16
CA ARG A 76 -18.38 -34.43 -23.84
C ARG A 76 -18.42 -33.28 -22.85
N ASP A 77 -19.20 -33.41 -21.78
CA ASP A 77 -19.29 -32.37 -20.74
C ASP A 77 -17.93 -32.17 -20.06
N LEU A 78 -17.24 -33.26 -19.72
CA LEU A 78 -15.93 -33.22 -19.09
C LEU A 78 -14.84 -32.64 -20.00
N ARG A 79 -14.96 -32.82 -21.31
CA ARG A 79 -14.06 -32.20 -22.29
C ARG A 79 -14.09 -30.68 -22.18
N ILE A 80 -15.26 -30.08 -22.05
CA ILE A 80 -15.42 -28.61 -21.90
C ILE A 80 -14.74 -28.13 -20.62
N SER A 81 -14.88 -28.87 -19.52
CA SER A 81 -14.21 -28.57 -18.26
C SER A 81 -12.69 -28.62 -18.39
N ILE A 82 -12.15 -29.66 -19.03
CA ILE A 82 -10.70 -29.80 -19.25
C ILE A 82 -10.16 -28.69 -20.16
N GLU A 83 -10.85 -28.38 -21.25
CA GLU A 83 -10.49 -27.28 -22.15
C GLU A 83 -10.45 -25.94 -21.41
N THR A 84 -11.43 -25.69 -20.52
CA THR A 84 -11.48 -24.49 -19.69
C THR A 84 -10.29 -24.42 -18.72
N ILE A 85 -9.97 -25.53 -18.04
CA ILE A 85 -8.82 -25.59 -17.12
C ILE A 85 -7.52 -25.32 -17.89
N VAL A 86 -7.28 -26.02 -18.99
CA VAL A 86 -6.02 -25.95 -19.75
C VAL A 86 -5.85 -24.57 -20.41
N ALA A 87 -6.93 -23.92 -20.82
CA ALA A 87 -6.89 -22.58 -21.41
C ALA A 87 -6.37 -21.51 -20.43
N VAL A 88 -6.48 -21.73 -19.12
CA VAL A 88 -6.19 -20.70 -18.12
C VAL A 88 -5.20 -21.12 -17.04
N ASP A 89 -4.92 -22.41 -16.88
CA ASP A 89 -4.00 -22.96 -15.89
C ASP A 89 -2.92 -23.83 -16.55
N SER A 90 -1.66 -23.39 -16.45
CA SER A 90 -0.48 -24.11 -16.94
C SER A 90 0.27 -24.86 -15.83
N SER A 91 -0.36 -25.11 -14.69
CA SER A 91 0.24 -25.86 -13.58
C SER A 91 0.46 -27.34 -13.92
N PRO A 92 1.37 -28.03 -13.21
CA PRO A 92 1.52 -29.48 -13.34
C PRO A 92 0.21 -30.26 -13.10
N ALA A 93 -0.65 -29.75 -12.21
CA ALA A 93 -1.95 -30.37 -11.92
C ALA A 93 -2.92 -30.27 -13.10
N ALA A 94 -3.00 -29.10 -13.74
CA ALA A 94 -3.80 -28.90 -14.95
C ALA A 94 -3.30 -29.76 -16.13
N ARG A 95 -1.98 -29.83 -16.34
CA ARG A 95 -1.39 -30.73 -17.35
C ARG A 95 -1.71 -32.19 -17.07
N ARG A 96 -1.62 -32.62 -15.81
CA ARG A 96 -1.96 -33.98 -15.40
C ARG A 96 -3.44 -34.28 -15.64
N ALA A 97 -4.34 -33.35 -15.32
CA ALA A 97 -5.77 -33.52 -15.61
C ALA A 97 -6.02 -33.73 -17.11
N ALA A 98 -5.33 -33.00 -17.99
CA ALA A 98 -5.44 -33.22 -19.43
C ALA A 98 -4.94 -34.61 -19.85
N THR A 99 -3.76 -35.04 -19.37
CA THR A 99 -3.21 -36.37 -19.66
C THR A 99 -4.08 -37.50 -19.12
N ASP A 100 -4.59 -37.36 -17.90
CA ASP A 100 -5.48 -38.35 -17.28
C ASP A 100 -6.81 -38.45 -18.07
N PHE A 101 -7.33 -37.32 -18.58
CA PHE A 101 -8.50 -37.30 -19.45
C PHE A 101 -8.25 -37.97 -20.82
N GLU A 102 -7.07 -37.79 -21.41
CA GLU A 102 -6.67 -38.51 -22.63
C GLU A 102 -6.65 -40.04 -22.42
N ALA A 103 -6.14 -40.49 -21.27
CA ALA A 103 -6.15 -41.91 -20.91
C ALA A 103 -7.57 -42.44 -20.72
N PHE A 104 -8.49 -41.64 -20.15
CA PHE A 104 -9.91 -41.98 -20.12
C PHE A 104 -10.51 -42.09 -21.52
N GLY A 105 -10.13 -41.23 -22.47
CA GLY A 105 -10.56 -41.32 -23.86
C GLY A 105 -10.25 -42.70 -24.46
N GLN A 106 -9.01 -43.19 -24.29
CA GLN A 106 -8.61 -44.52 -24.77
C GLN A 106 -9.42 -45.65 -24.13
N ARG A 107 -9.69 -45.55 -22.82
CA ARG A 107 -10.50 -46.54 -22.10
C ARG A 107 -11.97 -46.52 -22.56
N ILE A 108 -12.51 -45.34 -22.84
CA ILE A 108 -13.87 -45.15 -23.36
C ILE A 108 -13.99 -45.74 -24.76
N ASP A 109 -12.99 -45.51 -25.63
CA ASP A 109 -12.95 -46.10 -26.98
C ASP A 109 -12.95 -47.64 -26.93
N GLU A 110 -12.19 -48.24 -26.00
CA GLU A 110 -12.15 -49.69 -25.80
C GLU A 110 -13.52 -50.27 -25.38
N VAL A 111 -14.17 -49.70 -24.36
CA VAL A 111 -15.49 -50.19 -23.92
C VAL A 111 -16.59 -49.89 -24.94
N SER A 112 -16.43 -48.83 -25.74
CA SER A 112 -17.30 -48.51 -26.87
C SER A 112 -17.20 -49.56 -27.97
N HIS A 113 -15.99 -49.99 -28.32
CA HIS A 113 -15.78 -51.09 -29.27
C HIS A 113 -16.37 -52.41 -28.77
N GLN A 114 -16.24 -52.72 -27.47
CA GLN A 114 -16.83 -53.92 -26.88
C GLN A 114 -18.37 -53.91 -26.98
N TYR A 115 -18.99 -52.75 -26.73
CA TYR A 115 -20.44 -52.56 -26.92
C TYR A 115 -20.86 -52.70 -28.38
N ILE A 116 -20.19 -51.98 -29.31
CA ILE A 116 -20.50 -52.04 -30.74
C ILE A 116 -20.35 -53.47 -31.26
N GLY A 117 -19.25 -54.14 -30.90
CA GLY A 117 -19.01 -55.54 -31.27
C GLY A 117 -20.07 -56.50 -30.72
N ALA A 118 -20.54 -56.29 -29.49
CA ALA A 118 -21.64 -57.07 -28.91
C ALA A 118 -22.98 -56.81 -29.62
N VAL A 119 -23.25 -55.58 -30.05
CA VAL A 119 -24.47 -55.25 -30.82
C VAL A 119 -24.40 -55.84 -32.24
N ASP A 120 -23.25 -55.75 -32.91
CA ASP A 120 -23.04 -56.22 -34.28
C ASP A 120 -23.01 -57.75 -34.38
N ALA A 121 -22.55 -58.44 -33.34
CA ALA A 121 -22.49 -59.90 -33.31
C ALA A 121 -23.86 -60.59 -33.21
N HIS A 122 -24.89 -59.88 -32.74
CA HIS A 122 -26.21 -60.46 -32.44
C HIS A 122 -27.35 -59.73 -33.15
N ASP A 123 -27.84 -60.32 -34.24
CA ASP A 123 -29.08 -59.91 -34.89
C ASP A 123 -30.30 -60.44 -34.11
N LEU A 124 -30.76 -59.63 -33.14
CA LEU A 124 -31.91 -59.94 -32.29
C LEU A 124 -33.26 -59.82 -33.01
N ASP A 125 -33.29 -59.37 -34.27
CA ASP A 125 -34.51 -59.22 -35.07
C ASP A 125 -34.77 -60.44 -35.98
N ARG A 126 -33.81 -61.36 -36.06
CA ARG A 126 -33.91 -62.60 -36.86
C ARG A 126 -35.04 -63.53 -36.40
N ASP A 127 -35.90 -63.97 -37.32
CA ASP A 127 -37.12 -64.77 -37.04
C ASP A 127 -36.83 -66.17 -36.45
N ASP A 128 -35.68 -66.78 -36.77
CA ASP A 128 -35.24 -68.12 -36.34
C ASP A 128 -34.14 -68.12 -35.26
N LEU A 129 -34.07 -67.07 -34.44
CA LEU A 129 -33.05 -66.93 -33.40
C LEU A 129 -33.10 -68.07 -32.36
N GLU A 130 -32.00 -68.83 -32.24
CA GLU A 130 -31.90 -69.88 -31.24
C GLU A 130 -31.89 -69.32 -29.81
N THR A 131 -32.52 -70.02 -28.87
CA THR A 131 -32.51 -69.66 -27.44
C THR A 131 -31.09 -69.61 -26.86
N SER A 132 -30.18 -70.44 -27.37
CA SER A 132 -28.76 -70.44 -26.96
C SER A 132 -28.01 -69.19 -27.43
N ALA A 133 -28.39 -68.64 -28.58
CA ALA A 133 -27.84 -67.41 -29.14
C ALA A 133 -28.40 -66.18 -28.42
N ALA A 134 -29.72 -66.14 -28.15
CA ALA A 134 -30.34 -65.08 -27.36
C ALA A 134 -29.79 -65.01 -25.92
N ALA A 135 -29.52 -66.15 -25.28
CA ALA A 135 -28.89 -66.19 -23.95
C ALA A 135 -27.44 -65.65 -23.97
N ARG A 136 -26.66 -65.99 -25.01
CA ARG A 136 -25.30 -65.46 -25.21
C ARG A 136 -25.31 -63.95 -25.46
N ALA A 137 -26.21 -63.47 -26.34
CA ALA A 137 -26.40 -62.06 -26.60
C ALA A 137 -26.70 -61.27 -25.32
N ARG A 138 -27.63 -61.78 -24.49
CA ARG A 138 -27.94 -61.18 -23.19
C ARG A 138 -26.69 -61.08 -22.30
N THR A 139 -25.91 -62.15 -22.19
CA THR A 139 -24.69 -62.16 -21.35
C THR A 139 -23.65 -61.16 -21.85
N GLU A 140 -23.38 -61.13 -23.15
CA GLU A 140 -22.38 -60.24 -23.75
C GLU A 140 -22.82 -58.76 -23.67
N LEU A 141 -24.09 -58.45 -23.95
CA LEU A 141 -24.65 -57.10 -23.81
C LEU A 141 -24.68 -56.62 -22.36
N THR A 142 -24.98 -57.52 -21.41
CA THR A 142 -24.90 -57.18 -19.97
C THR A 142 -23.46 -56.91 -19.55
N ALA A 143 -22.49 -57.70 -20.04
CA ALA A 143 -21.08 -57.48 -19.77
C ALA A 143 -20.59 -56.14 -20.35
N ALA A 144 -21.00 -55.80 -21.57
CA ALA A 144 -20.70 -54.51 -22.21
C ALA A 144 -21.30 -53.34 -21.41
N LYS A 145 -22.58 -53.43 -21.02
CA LYS A 145 -23.24 -52.46 -20.14
C LYS A 145 -22.46 -52.26 -18.84
N ASP A 146 -22.10 -53.34 -18.15
CA ASP A 146 -21.39 -53.25 -16.87
C ASP A 146 -19.99 -52.63 -17.02
N ALA A 147 -19.32 -52.86 -18.15
CA ALA A 147 -18.04 -52.21 -18.48
C ALA A 147 -18.21 -50.70 -18.75
N LEU A 148 -19.26 -50.31 -19.47
CA LEU A 148 -19.63 -48.91 -19.70
C LEU A 148 -19.94 -48.20 -18.38
N ASP A 149 -20.78 -48.79 -17.53
CA ASP A 149 -21.18 -48.23 -16.23
C ASP A 149 -19.97 -48.03 -15.29
N ARG A 150 -19.06 -49.02 -15.22
CA ARG A 150 -17.84 -48.90 -14.42
C ARG A 150 -16.94 -47.77 -14.92
N THR A 151 -16.80 -47.64 -16.23
CA THR A 151 -15.98 -46.58 -16.84
C THR A 151 -16.59 -45.20 -16.60
N LYS A 152 -17.92 -45.08 -16.69
CA LYS A 152 -18.66 -43.87 -16.33
C LYS A 152 -18.46 -43.50 -14.86
N GLN A 153 -18.58 -44.44 -13.93
CA GLN A 153 -18.36 -44.18 -12.49
C GLN A 153 -16.94 -43.67 -12.20
N ASP A 154 -15.93 -44.20 -12.89
CA ASP A 154 -14.55 -43.73 -12.76
C ASP A 154 -14.39 -42.32 -13.36
N LEU A 155 -15.04 -42.04 -14.49
CA LEU A 155 -15.08 -40.73 -15.13
C LEU A 155 -15.75 -39.68 -14.23
N ASP A 156 -16.88 -40.03 -13.59
CA ASP A 156 -17.60 -39.16 -12.66
C ASP A 156 -16.74 -38.82 -11.43
N ARG A 157 -16.00 -39.80 -10.89
CA ARG A 157 -15.06 -39.58 -9.78
C ARG A 157 -13.91 -38.66 -10.19
N PHE A 158 -13.38 -38.85 -11.40
CA PHE A 158 -12.35 -37.97 -11.95
C PHE A 158 -12.88 -36.53 -12.12
N SER A 159 -14.08 -36.37 -12.69
CA SER A 159 -14.77 -35.07 -12.82
C SER A 159 -14.94 -34.36 -11.48
N GLN A 160 -15.40 -35.06 -10.44
CA GLN A 160 -15.51 -34.51 -9.09
C GLN A 160 -14.16 -34.02 -8.52
N GLY A 161 -13.07 -34.70 -8.87
CA GLY A 161 -11.71 -34.30 -8.48
C GLY A 161 -11.22 -33.00 -9.14
N LEU A 162 -11.83 -32.58 -10.26
CA LEU A 162 -11.44 -31.35 -10.97
C LEU A 162 -12.02 -30.07 -10.37
N GLY A 163 -13.01 -30.16 -9.47
CA GLY A 163 -13.71 -29.00 -8.89
C GLY A 163 -12.78 -27.84 -8.49
N PRO A 164 -11.72 -28.05 -7.68
CA PRO A 164 -10.79 -26.99 -7.30
C PRO A 164 -10.03 -26.33 -8.46
N LEU A 165 -9.74 -27.07 -9.53
CA LEU A 165 -9.09 -26.52 -10.73
C LEU A 165 -10.09 -25.69 -11.56
N LEU A 166 -11.34 -26.14 -11.67
CA LEU A 166 -12.41 -25.39 -12.32
C LEU A 166 -12.73 -24.09 -11.58
N ASP A 167 -12.92 -24.14 -10.26
CA ASP A 167 -13.19 -22.95 -9.44
C ASP A 167 -12.09 -21.89 -9.61
N LYS A 168 -10.83 -22.34 -9.65
CA LYS A 168 -9.67 -21.48 -9.89
C LYS A 168 -9.69 -20.87 -11.29
N ALA A 169 -9.99 -21.68 -12.31
CA ALA A 169 -10.08 -21.25 -13.70
C ALA A 169 -11.17 -20.19 -13.89
N GLU A 170 -12.37 -20.45 -13.37
CA GLU A 170 -13.50 -19.52 -13.39
C GLU A 170 -13.18 -18.22 -12.67
N THR A 171 -12.54 -18.30 -11.51
CA THR A 171 -12.09 -17.11 -10.75
C THR A 171 -11.11 -16.25 -11.56
N GLN A 172 -10.19 -16.86 -12.30
CA GLN A 172 -9.24 -16.12 -13.14
C GLN A 172 -9.95 -15.48 -14.34
N LEU A 173 -10.84 -16.21 -15.01
CA LEU A 173 -11.63 -15.68 -16.13
C LEU A 173 -12.52 -14.50 -15.70
N ALA A 174 -13.19 -14.62 -14.56
CA ALA A 174 -14.04 -13.55 -14.01
C ALA A 174 -13.24 -12.26 -13.70
N ARG A 175 -11.95 -12.38 -13.37
CA ARG A 175 -11.06 -11.24 -13.07
C ARG A 175 -10.45 -10.59 -14.29
N LEU A 176 -10.37 -11.30 -15.42
CA LEU A 176 -9.60 -10.88 -16.60
C LEU A 176 -10.07 -9.53 -17.16
N ALA A 177 -11.34 -9.41 -17.53
CA ALA A 177 -11.85 -8.18 -18.14
C ALA A 177 -11.76 -6.98 -17.17
N PRO A 178 -12.16 -7.08 -15.90
CA PRO A 178 -11.97 -6.00 -14.92
C PRO A 178 -10.51 -5.57 -14.75
N ALA A 179 -9.56 -6.52 -14.75
CA ALA A 179 -8.14 -6.20 -14.60
C ALA A 179 -7.60 -5.42 -15.79
N VAL A 180 -7.91 -5.85 -17.01
CA VAL A 180 -7.50 -5.17 -18.25
C VAL A 180 -8.08 -3.76 -18.33
N GLU A 181 -9.37 -3.61 -18.01
CA GLU A 181 -10.03 -2.30 -18.01
C GLU A 181 -9.42 -1.35 -16.97
N ARG A 182 -9.15 -1.85 -15.76
CA ARG A 182 -8.44 -1.08 -14.73
C ARG A 182 -7.08 -0.61 -15.22
N ALA A 183 -6.29 -1.48 -15.86
CA ALA A 183 -4.99 -1.11 -16.41
C ALA A 183 -5.09 0.02 -17.45
N ARG A 184 -6.08 -0.02 -18.34
CA ARG A 184 -6.34 1.04 -19.33
C ARG A 184 -6.74 2.36 -18.67
N GLN A 185 -7.65 2.31 -17.69
CA GLN A 185 -8.09 3.49 -16.96
C GLN A 185 -6.95 4.16 -16.19
N THR A 186 -6.09 3.36 -15.55
CA THR A 186 -4.91 3.86 -14.84
C THR A 186 -3.92 4.52 -15.80
N LEU A 187 -3.65 3.92 -16.96
CA LEU A 187 -2.79 4.53 -17.98
C LEU A 187 -3.34 5.87 -18.47
N LEU A 188 -4.65 5.96 -18.73
CA LEU A 188 -5.29 7.21 -19.11
C LEU A 188 -5.17 8.26 -18.00
N ALA A 189 -5.40 7.88 -16.74
CA ALA A 189 -5.25 8.78 -15.61
C ALA A 189 -3.81 9.30 -15.45
N ALA A 190 -2.81 8.43 -15.64
CA ALA A 190 -1.40 8.82 -15.63
C ALA A 190 -1.06 9.79 -16.77
N SER A 191 -1.59 9.57 -17.98
CA SER A 191 -1.44 10.49 -19.11
C SER A 191 -2.04 11.86 -18.81
N ASN A 192 -3.28 11.89 -18.29
CA ASN A 192 -3.95 13.15 -17.92
C ASN A 192 -3.18 13.91 -16.84
N ALA A 193 -2.59 13.21 -15.86
CA ALA A 193 -1.76 13.83 -14.84
C ALA A 193 -0.50 14.47 -15.45
N LEU A 194 0.16 13.81 -16.41
CA LEU A 194 1.30 14.40 -17.13
C LEU A 194 0.91 15.60 -17.98
N ASP A 195 -0.25 15.56 -18.63
CA ASP A 195 -0.75 16.71 -19.39
C ASP A 195 -1.09 17.89 -18.48
N ALA A 196 -1.62 17.65 -17.29
CA ALA A 196 -1.81 18.69 -16.28
C ALA A 196 -0.48 19.30 -15.80
N VAL A 197 0.57 18.48 -15.63
CA VAL A 197 1.92 18.95 -15.29
C VAL A 197 2.50 19.82 -16.41
N ARG A 198 2.36 19.41 -17.67
CA ARG A 198 2.77 20.21 -18.84
C ARG A 198 1.97 21.51 -18.94
N GLY A 199 0.66 21.45 -18.71
CA GLY A 199 -0.22 22.63 -18.68
C GLY A 199 0.16 23.63 -17.59
N ALA A 200 0.77 23.16 -16.50
CA ALA A 200 1.35 24.02 -15.46
C ALA A 200 2.77 24.53 -15.79
N GLY A 201 3.29 24.27 -16.99
CA GLY A 201 4.64 24.66 -17.42
C GLY A 201 5.78 23.87 -16.75
N LEU A 202 5.47 22.71 -16.16
CA LEU A 202 6.43 21.85 -15.48
C LEU A 202 6.97 20.76 -16.42
N LYS A 203 8.24 20.43 -16.26
CA LYS A 203 8.92 19.35 -16.97
C LYS A 203 8.60 18.02 -16.29
N ALA A 204 8.41 16.99 -17.10
CA ALA A 204 8.14 15.63 -16.64
C ALA A 204 8.66 14.59 -17.65
N ASP A 205 9.81 14.86 -18.27
CA ASP A 205 10.35 14.04 -19.36
C ASP A 205 10.65 12.61 -18.91
N ASP A 206 11.21 12.43 -17.70
CA ASP A 206 11.45 11.10 -17.11
C ASP A 206 10.14 10.33 -16.89
N LEU A 207 9.13 10.98 -16.29
CA LEU A 207 7.82 10.38 -16.06
C LEU A 207 7.11 10.04 -17.37
N ALA A 208 7.23 10.90 -18.39
CA ALA A 208 6.72 10.65 -19.72
C ALA A 208 7.43 9.46 -20.39
N GLY A 209 8.76 9.35 -20.24
CA GLY A 209 9.53 8.20 -20.71
C GLY A 209 9.11 6.89 -20.05
N ARG A 210 8.91 6.91 -18.73
CA ARG A 210 8.41 5.76 -17.96
C ARG A 210 7.00 5.34 -18.38
N LEU A 211 6.11 6.31 -18.62
CA LEU A 211 4.76 6.01 -19.13
C LEU A 211 4.81 5.46 -20.56
N ALA A 212 5.65 6.04 -21.42
CA ALA A 212 5.83 5.57 -22.80
C ALA A 212 6.39 4.14 -22.85
N ALA A 213 7.25 3.75 -21.90
CA ALA A 213 7.75 2.38 -21.78
C ALA A 213 6.65 1.34 -21.49
N LEU A 214 5.45 1.75 -21.06
CA LEU A 214 4.29 0.87 -20.89
C LEU A 214 3.50 0.64 -22.19
N ALA A 215 3.81 1.33 -23.29
CA ALA A 215 3.08 1.19 -24.55
C ALA A 215 3.10 -0.25 -25.11
N PRO A 216 4.23 -0.99 -25.14
CA PRO A 216 4.24 -2.38 -25.59
C PRO A 216 3.36 -3.30 -24.73
N GLU A 217 3.22 -2.99 -23.44
CA GLU A 217 2.40 -3.75 -22.52
C GLU A 217 0.92 -3.52 -22.80
N LEU A 218 0.52 -2.27 -23.10
CA LEU A 218 -0.83 -1.94 -23.56
C LEU A 218 -1.17 -2.65 -24.88
N THR A 219 -0.23 -2.73 -25.83
CA THR A 219 -0.43 -3.49 -27.08
C THR A 219 -0.76 -4.95 -26.81
N LYS A 220 -0.01 -5.61 -25.90
CA LYS A 220 -0.27 -7.01 -25.53
C LYS A 220 -1.59 -7.16 -24.77
N LEU A 221 -1.95 -6.22 -23.91
CA LEU A 221 -3.27 -6.21 -23.26
C LEU A 221 -4.41 -6.09 -24.28
N ASN A 222 -4.21 -5.34 -25.36
CA ASN A 222 -5.20 -5.22 -26.45
C ASN A 222 -5.28 -6.46 -27.34
N GLN A 223 -4.17 -7.19 -27.50
CA GLN A 223 -4.14 -8.51 -28.16
C GLN A 223 -4.88 -9.58 -27.33
N GLY A 224 -4.92 -9.41 -26.01
CA GLY A 224 -5.78 -10.17 -25.10
C GLY A 224 -5.27 -11.56 -24.73
N ALA A 225 -6.01 -12.22 -23.84
CA ALA A 225 -5.62 -13.51 -23.28
C ALA A 225 -5.67 -14.68 -24.27
N GLY A 226 -6.39 -14.56 -25.38
CA GLY A 226 -6.39 -15.60 -26.42
C GLY A 226 -5.02 -15.79 -27.07
N GLN A 227 -4.22 -14.72 -27.17
CA GLN A 227 -2.87 -14.77 -27.73
C GLN A 227 -1.79 -14.97 -26.66
N HIS A 228 -1.99 -14.42 -25.46
CA HIS A 228 -0.96 -14.36 -24.43
C HIS A 228 -1.22 -15.24 -23.21
N GLY A 229 -2.37 -15.92 -23.13
CA GLY A 229 -2.80 -16.67 -21.95
C GLY A 229 -3.40 -15.77 -20.86
N VAL A 230 -4.32 -16.33 -20.09
CA VAL A 230 -5.02 -15.62 -18.99
C VAL A 230 -4.05 -15.21 -17.86
N PRO A 231 -3.17 -16.08 -17.34
CA PRO A 231 -2.26 -15.71 -16.25
C PRO A 231 -1.33 -14.55 -16.60
N ASP A 232 -0.68 -14.62 -17.76
CA ASP A 232 0.26 -13.58 -18.21
C ASP A 232 -0.45 -12.26 -18.48
N THR A 233 -1.68 -12.30 -19.00
CA THR A 233 -2.50 -11.09 -19.22
C THR A 233 -2.89 -10.44 -17.89
N LEU A 234 -3.29 -11.23 -16.88
CA LEU A 234 -3.57 -10.73 -15.53
C LEU A 234 -2.33 -10.10 -14.88
N GLN A 235 -1.19 -10.81 -14.92
CA GLN A 235 0.07 -10.31 -14.38
C GLN A 235 0.51 -9.01 -15.07
N ARG A 236 0.33 -8.94 -16.39
CA ARG A 236 0.62 -7.74 -17.18
C ARG A 236 -0.27 -6.57 -16.78
N ALA A 237 -1.58 -6.81 -16.63
CA ALA A 237 -2.53 -5.80 -16.19
C ALA A 237 -2.13 -5.23 -14.82
N ASP A 238 -1.80 -6.10 -13.85
CA ASP A 238 -1.37 -5.68 -12.51
C ASP A 238 -0.05 -4.89 -12.53
N ARG A 239 0.90 -5.27 -13.39
CA ARG A 239 2.14 -4.51 -13.57
C ARG A 239 1.87 -3.11 -14.14
N VAL A 240 1.06 -3.03 -15.20
CA VAL A 240 0.68 -1.77 -15.83
C VAL A 240 -0.03 -0.85 -14.83
N VAL A 241 -0.95 -1.39 -14.02
CA VAL A 241 -1.62 -0.62 -12.96
C VAL A 241 -0.58 -0.04 -11.99
N ARG A 242 0.30 -0.87 -11.41
CA ARG A 242 1.29 -0.40 -10.43
C ARG A 242 2.23 0.66 -11.00
N ASP A 243 2.75 0.41 -12.20
CA ASP A 243 3.74 1.31 -12.81
C ASP A 243 3.09 2.64 -13.23
N ALA A 244 1.87 2.60 -13.80
CA ALA A 244 1.13 3.81 -14.17
C ALA A 244 0.62 4.59 -12.94
N GLU A 245 0.21 3.94 -11.86
CA GLU A 245 -0.13 4.61 -10.60
C GLU A 245 1.07 5.32 -9.98
N ALA A 246 2.26 4.71 -10.05
CA ALA A 246 3.49 5.34 -9.57
C ALA A 246 3.81 6.62 -10.36
N VAL A 247 3.68 6.58 -11.69
CA VAL A 247 3.84 7.76 -12.56
C VAL A 247 2.80 8.83 -12.21
N ARG A 248 1.52 8.45 -12.08
CA ARG A 248 0.43 9.38 -11.74
C ARG A 248 0.70 10.09 -10.41
N ALA A 249 0.98 9.32 -9.35
CA ALA A 249 1.19 9.87 -8.02
C ALA A 249 2.41 10.80 -7.96
N GLU A 250 3.46 10.51 -8.73
CA GLU A 250 4.62 11.38 -8.82
C GLU A 250 4.33 12.66 -9.62
N ALA A 251 3.60 12.55 -10.73
CA ALA A 251 3.18 13.69 -11.54
C ALA A 251 2.31 14.67 -10.72
N GLU A 252 1.33 14.15 -9.97
CA GLU A 252 0.42 14.96 -9.13
C GLU A 252 1.15 15.75 -8.03
N ARG A 253 2.31 15.27 -7.56
CA ARG A 253 3.12 15.96 -6.53
C ARG A 253 3.96 17.11 -7.08
N LEU A 254 4.26 17.15 -8.38
CA LEU A 254 5.14 18.17 -8.96
C LEU A 254 4.58 19.60 -8.79
N PRO A 255 3.30 19.90 -9.09
CA PRO A 255 2.74 21.22 -8.88
C PRO A 255 2.72 21.66 -7.41
N GLU A 256 2.46 20.73 -6.48
CA GLU A 256 2.49 21.01 -5.05
C GLU A 256 3.89 21.39 -4.58
N ARG A 257 4.89 20.61 -4.99
CA ARG A 257 6.30 20.86 -4.68
C ARG A 257 6.78 22.21 -5.23
N ALA A 258 6.39 22.53 -6.46
CA ALA A 258 6.65 23.81 -7.08
C ALA A 258 6.10 24.98 -6.24
N ARG A 259 4.80 24.93 -5.89
CA ARG A 259 4.13 25.95 -5.06
C ARG A 259 4.75 26.08 -3.68
N GLU A 260 5.16 24.97 -3.07
CA GLU A 260 5.81 24.98 -1.76
C GLU A 260 7.16 25.72 -1.82
N ILE A 261 7.99 25.43 -2.82
CA ILE A 261 9.26 26.12 -3.04
C ILE A 261 9.00 27.61 -3.29
N ASP A 262 8.01 27.95 -4.11
CA ASP A 262 7.67 29.35 -4.43
C ASP A 262 7.26 30.13 -3.16
N ARG A 263 6.45 29.53 -2.27
CA ARG A 263 6.09 30.13 -0.97
C ARG A 263 7.31 30.31 -0.07
N ARG A 264 8.19 29.31 0.02
CA ARG A 264 9.40 29.36 0.84
C ARG A 264 10.37 30.45 0.35
N LEU A 265 10.52 30.60 -0.97
CA LEU A 265 11.32 31.66 -1.58
C LEU A 265 10.83 33.05 -1.17
N VAL A 266 9.51 33.31 -1.27
CA VAL A 266 8.92 34.59 -0.84
C VAL A 266 9.12 34.81 0.65
N SER A 267 8.79 33.82 1.48
CA SER A 267 8.91 33.93 2.94
C SER A 267 10.34 34.22 3.41
N LEU A 268 11.33 33.50 2.88
CA LEU A 268 12.73 33.71 3.24
C LEU A 268 13.30 35.01 2.69
N ARG A 269 12.85 35.47 1.52
CA ARG A 269 13.21 36.80 1.00
C ARG A 269 12.70 37.92 1.92
N THR A 270 11.44 37.84 2.36
CA THR A 270 10.89 38.79 3.33
C THR A 270 11.65 38.75 4.65
N ARG A 271 12.04 37.56 5.13
CA ARG A 271 12.84 37.43 6.36
C ARG A 271 14.24 38.04 6.20
N ALA A 272 14.90 37.82 5.06
CA ALA A 272 16.20 38.45 4.76
C ALA A 272 16.09 39.97 4.79
N GLN A 273 15.08 40.55 4.11
CA GLN A 273 14.86 41.99 4.12
C GLN A 273 14.59 42.55 5.52
N ALA A 274 13.75 41.88 6.30
CA ALA A 274 13.48 42.28 7.68
C ALA A 274 14.74 42.23 8.56
N LEU A 275 15.61 41.25 8.32
CA LEU A 275 16.85 41.09 9.06
C LEU A 275 17.89 42.14 8.67
N THR A 276 17.95 42.57 7.40
CA THR A 276 18.74 43.73 6.98
C THR A 276 18.39 44.95 7.82
N THR A 277 17.11 45.33 7.85
CA THR A 277 16.66 46.50 8.63
C THR A 277 16.88 46.34 10.13
N ARG A 278 16.74 45.13 10.67
CA ARG A 278 16.99 44.87 12.11
C ARG A 278 18.47 44.96 12.45
N SER A 279 19.36 44.51 11.55
CA SER A 279 20.81 44.57 11.76
C SER A 279 21.34 46.01 11.85
N GLU A 280 20.70 46.97 11.18
CA GLU A 280 21.02 48.40 11.29
C GLU A 280 20.83 48.94 12.72
N GLN A 281 19.95 48.31 13.51
CA GLN A 281 19.70 48.70 14.90
C GLN A 281 20.78 48.22 15.88
N VAL A 282 21.71 47.37 15.44
CA VAL A 282 22.80 46.86 16.29
C VAL A 282 23.83 47.95 16.58
N GLU A 283 24.15 48.81 15.60
CA GLU A 283 25.18 49.85 15.79
C GLU A 283 24.81 50.90 16.85
N PRO A 284 23.55 51.41 16.92
CA PRO A 284 23.09 52.21 18.05
C PRO A 284 23.21 51.49 19.40
N VAL A 285 22.86 50.21 19.46
CA VAL A 285 22.97 49.39 20.68
C VAL A 285 24.44 49.25 21.12
N LEU A 286 25.35 48.95 20.19
CA LEU A 286 26.78 48.88 20.46
C LEU A 286 27.36 50.24 20.89
N SER A 287 26.85 51.34 20.36
CA SER A 287 27.25 52.69 20.77
C SER A 287 26.86 52.98 22.23
N GLU A 288 25.65 52.60 22.62
CA GLU A 288 25.19 52.74 24.01
C GLU A 288 25.97 51.83 24.97
N LEU A 289 26.26 50.59 24.55
CA LEU A 289 27.11 49.66 25.30
C LEU A 289 28.51 50.23 25.54
N ARG A 290 29.18 50.73 24.48
CA ARG A 290 30.51 51.36 24.56
C ARG A 290 30.56 52.56 25.49
N ARG A 291 29.48 53.34 25.54
CA ARG A 291 29.39 54.55 26.36
C ARG A 291 29.26 54.24 27.86
N ARG A 292 28.58 53.14 28.21
CA ARG A 292 28.11 52.89 29.60
C ARG A 292 28.78 51.72 30.30
N PHE A 293 29.33 50.77 29.56
CA PHE A 293 29.86 49.52 30.11
C PHE A 293 31.32 49.30 29.70
N THR A 294 32.01 48.46 30.46
CA THR A 294 33.41 48.06 30.17
C THR A 294 33.51 47.28 28.87
N ALA A 295 34.73 47.19 28.31
CA ALA A 295 34.98 46.47 27.06
C ALA A 295 34.51 45.00 27.09
N ALA A 296 34.69 44.32 28.22
CA ALA A 296 34.28 42.93 28.40
C ALA A 296 32.77 42.69 28.17
N CYS A 297 31.94 43.73 28.32
CA CYS A 297 30.50 43.63 28.12
C CYS A 297 30.06 43.60 26.65
N TRP A 298 30.91 44.06 25.71
CA TRP A 298 30.50 44.30 24.32
C TRP A 298 31.54 43.95 23.25
N GLN A 299 32.81 43.74 23.60
CA GLN A 299 33.88 43.53 22.62
C GLN A 299 33.65 42.28 21.76
N ASP A 300 33.02 41.24 22.32
CA ASP A 300 32.60 40.02 21.61
C ASP A 300 31.55 40.31 20.52
N LEU A 301 30.74 41.35 20.71
CA LEU A 301 29.65 41.74 19.81
C LEU A 301 30.11 42.70 18.70
N GLN A 302 31.35 43.19 18.73
CA GLN A 302 31.79 44.26 17.85
C GLN A 302 31.72 43.90 16.36
N ARG A 303 31.88 42.62 16.01
CA ARG A 303 31.83 42.13 14.62
C ARG A 303 30.43 41.70 14.16
N VAL A 304 29.43 41.76 15.04
CA VAL A 304 28.06 41.30 14.73
C VAL A 304 27.45 42.07 13.55
N PRO A 305 27.58 43.41 13.43
CA PRO A 305 27.05 44.14 12.28
C PRO A 305 27.63 43.66 10.95
N GLU A 306 28.95 43.53 10.84
CA GLU A 306 29.60 43.09 9.60
C GLU A 306 29.25 41.64 9.27
N GLN A 307 29.24 40.76 10.27
CA GLN A 307 28.87 39.35 10.12
C GLN A 307 27.40 39.20 9.70
N ALA A 308 26.50 40.00 10.26
CA ALA A 308 25.09 39.98 9.89
C ALA A 308 24.90 40.45 8.45
N ALA A 309 25.54 41.57 8.06
CA ALA A 309 25.49 42.07 6.70
C ALA A 309 26.05 41.05 5.69
N GLU A 310 27.15 40.37 6.03
CA GLU A 310 27.72 39.32 5.18
C GLU A 310 26.82 38.10 5.07
N SER A 311 26.29 37.61 6.20
CA SER A 311 25.41 36.44 6.24
C SER A 311 24.11 36.69 5.46
N VAL A 312 23.55 37.90 5.53
CA VAL A 312 22.39 38.28 4.72
C VAL A 312 22.73 38.34 3.23
N ARG A 313 23.87 38.92 2.82
CA ARG A 313 24.31 38.88 1.41
C ARG A 313 24.49 37.46 0.89
N GLN A 314 25.06 36.58 1.70
CA GLN A 314 25.19 35.15 1.37
C GLN A 314 23.81 34.49 1.23
N ALA A 315 22.88 34.76 2.16
CA ALA A 315 21.51 34.27 2.10
C ALA A 315 20.77 34.74 0.84
N GLU A 316 20.91 36.01 0.46
CA GLU A 316 20.32 36.57 -0.77
C GLU A 316 20.90 35.93 -2.03
N THR A 317 22.21 35.66 -2.06
CA THR A 317 22.87 34.95 -3.16
C THR A 317 22.31 33.53 -3.27
N LYS A 318 22.19 32.81 -2.14
CA LYS A 318 21.59 31.47 -2.11
C LYS A 318 20.10 31.46 -2.46
N LEU A 319 19.36 32.52 -2.16
CA LEU A 319 17.97 32.70 -2.62
C LEU A 319 17.90 32.83 -4.15
N LYS A 320 18.82 33.57 -4.77
CA LYS A 320 18.91 33.65 -6.25
C LYS A 320 19.27 32.31 -6.87
N GLU A 321 20.22 31.58 -6.28
CA GLU A 321 20.54 30.22 -6.73
C GLU A 321 19.36 29.25 -6.57
N ALA A 322 18.61 29.35 -5.47
CA ALA A 322 17.41 28.53 -5.21
C ALA A 322 16.29 28.84 -6.22
N GLN A 323 16.09 30.12 -6.53
CA GLN A 323 15.17 30.59 -7.57
C GLN A 323 15.54 29.99 -8.93
N ARG A 324 16.81 30.08 -9.32
CA ARG A 324 17.30 29.49 -10.57
C ARG A 324 17.10 27.97 -10.59
N ALA A 325 17.42 27.28 -9.50
CA ALA A 325 17.18 25.83 -9.39
C ALA A 325 15.68 25.49 -9.50
N ARG A 326 14.79 26.34 -8.98
CA ARG A 326 13.34 26.20 -9.12
C ARG A 326 12.86 26.41 -10.57
N GLU A 327 13.41 27.38 -11.28
CA GLU A 327 13.10 27.64 -12.70
C GLU A 327 13.61 26.51 -13.60
N GLU A 328 14.82 26.00 -13.32
CA GLU A 328 15.40 24.84 -13.98
C GLU A 328 14.76 23.51 -13.51
N GLN A 329 13.89 23.56 -12.50
CA GLN A 329 13.17 22.43 -11.89
C GLN A 329 14.07 21.36 -11.27
N ARG A 330 15.25 21.77 -10.78
CA ARG A 330 16.14 20.95 -9.96
C ARG A 330 15.68 20.96 -8.50
N TRP A 331 14.65 20.18 -8.20
CA TRP A 331 13.94 20.24 -6.92
C TRP A 331 14.78 19.96 -5.66
N PRO A 332 15.68 18.94 -5.65
CA PRO A 332 16.56 18.70 -4.50
C PRO A 332 17.50 19.88 -4.26
N ASP A 333 18.05 20.44 -5.33
CA ASP A 333 18.94 21.59 -5.32
C ASP A 333 18.29 22.86 -4.75
N ALA A 334 17.06 23.15 -5.17
CA ALA A 334 16.30 24.28 -4.64
C ALA A 334 16.01 24.09 -3.14
N THR A 335 15.62 22.87 -2.73
CA THR A 335 15.31 22.54 -1.34
C THR A 335 16.54 22.67 -0.44
N ALA A 336 17.68 22.13 -0.86
CA ALA A 336 18.94 22.23 -0.12
C ALA A 336 19.36 23.69 0.09
N ARG A 337 19.29 24.51 -0.96
CA ARG A 337 19.63 25.94 -0.88
C ARG A 337 18.70 26.71 0.05
N LEU A 338 17.39 26.44 0.00
CA LEU A 338 16.43 27.07 0.93
C LEU A 338 16.71 26.68 2.40
N SER A 339 17.11 25.43 2.66
CA SER A 339 17.53 25.01 4.00
C SER A 339 18.78 25.75 4.48
N THR A 340 19.78 25.94 3.61
CA THR A 340 20.97 26.75 3.92
C THR A 340 20.60 28.21 4.22
N VAL A 341 19.73 28.81 3.40
CA VAL A 341 19.23 30.19 3.64
C VAL A 341 18.57 30.28 5.01
N ARG A 342 17.68 29.34 5.36
CA ARG A 342 17.02 29.32 6.66
C ARG A 342 18.03 29.25 7.82
N ALA A 343 19.05 28.39 7.71
CA ALA A 343 20.08 28.26 8.74
C ALA A 343 20.88 29.57 8.91
N LEU A 344 21.32 30.19 7.81
CA LEU A 344 22.02 31.47 7.82
C LEU A 344 21.18 32.57 8.47
N LEU A 345 19.91 32.72 8.05
CA LEU A 345 19.02 33.75 8.58
C LEU A 345 18.67 33.54 10.05
N ASN A 346 18.51 32.29 10.50
CA ASN A 346 18.27 31.99 11.91
C ASN A 346 19.48 32.34 12.78
N SER A 347 20.68 31.89 12.40
CA SER A 347 21.91 32.21 13.15
C SER A 347 22.19 33.71 13.17
N THR A 348 21.91 34.41 12.08
CA THR A 348 22.07 35.88 12.01
C THR A 348 21.06 36.60 12.90
N ASP A 349 19.80 36.16 12.91
CA ASP A 349 18.74 36.74 13.77
C ASP A 349 19.04 36.54 15.26
N GLU A 350 19.58 35.39 15.64
CA GLU A 350 20.09 35.13 17.00
C GLU A 350 21.24 36.07 17.38
N ALA A 351 22.25 36.24 16.50
CA ALA A 351 23.38 37.13 16.75
C ALA A 351 22.96 38.62 16.86
N VAL A 352 22.07 39.08 15.98
CA VAL A 352 21.51 40.45 16.01
C VAL A 352 20.70 40.68 17.28
N SER A 353 19.89 39.71 17.70
CA SER A 353 19.07 39.82 18.92
C SER A 353 19.92 39.81 20.19
N ALA A 354 21.02 39.06 20.20
CA ALA A 354 21.92 38.96 21.34
C ALA A 354 22.48 40.32 21.79
N ALA A 355 22.76 41.25 20.87
CA ALA A 355 23.25 42.59 21.21
C ALA A 355 22.19 43.42 21.95
N GLY A 356 20.94 43.43 21.47
CA GLY A 356 19.84 44.12 22.13
C GLY A 356 19.53 43.53 23.50
N ASP A 357 19.48 42.21 23.59
CA ASP A 357 19.27 41.49 24.85
C ASP A 357 20.39 41.75 25.86
N ARG A 358 21.65 41.80 25.40
CA ARG A 358 22.81 42.15 26.20
C ARG A 358 22.65 43.54 26.82
N LEU A 359 22.32 44.56 26.02
CA LEU A 359 22.12 45.91 26.54
C LEU A 359 20.96 45.99 27.55
N ARG A 360 19.85 45.29 27.31
CA ARG A 360 18.73 45.26 28.28
C ARG A 360 19.16 44.63 29.62
N ARG A 361 19.78 43.45 29.59
CA ARG A 361 20.25 42.75 30.80
C ARG A 361 21.26 43.59 31.58
N LEU A 362 22.21 44.22 30.87
CA LEU A 362 23.21 45.09 31.49
C LEU A 362 22.57 46.34 32.11
N ASN A 363 21.58 46.94 31.44
CA ASN A 363 20.81 48.06 32.00
C ASN A 363 20.06 47.67 33.28
N GLU A 364 19.41 46.50 33.30
CA GLU A 364 18.68 46.00 34.46
C GLU A 364 19.61 45.76 35.65
N VAL A 365 20.68 44.98 35.44
CA VAL A 365 21.61 44.64 36.54
C VAL A 365 22.40 45.86 37.01
N SER A 366 22.72 46.82 36.15
CA SER A 366 23.40 48.05 36.57
C SER A 366 22.54 48.95 37.46
N LYS A 367 21.21 48.83 37.37
CA LYS A 367 20.26 49.58 38.21
C LYS A 367 20.05 48.91 39.56
N ASP A 368 19.97 47.58 39.57
CA ASP A 368 19.76 46.79 40.78
C ASP A 368 20.52 45.45 40.71
N PRO A 369 21.83 45.46 41.06
CA PRO A 369 22.59 44.22 41.14
C PRO A 369 22.07 43.29 42.24
N GLN A 370 21.46 43.86 43.29
CA GLN A 370 21.04 43.13 44.48
C GLN A 370 19.91 42.15 44.17
N ALA A 371 18.97 42.53 43.29
CA ALA A 371 17.94 41.61 42.81
C ALA A 371 18.52 40.32 42.21
N GLU A 372 19.58 40.43 41.39
CA GLU A 372 20.23 39.28 40.76
C GLU A 372 21.04 38.44 41.76
N ILE A 373 21.66 39.08 42.75
CA ILE A 373 22.35 38.42 43.88
C ILE A 373 21.34 37.60 44.67
N GLU A 374 20.23 38.21 45.10
CA GLU A 374 19.23 37.54 45.94
C GLU A 374 18.52 36.40 45.20
N ARG A 375 18.23 36.58 43.91
CA ARG A 375 17.73 35.49 43.06
C ARG A 375 18.68 34.30 43.02
N THR A 376 19.98 34.55 42.90
CA THR A 376 21.02 33.51 42.85
C THR A 376 21.19 32.82 44.20
N ARG A 377 21.25 33.60 45.28
CA ARG A 377 21.27 33.07 46.66
C ARG A 377 20.05 32.20 46.95
N PHE A 378 18.87 32.62 46.49
CA PHE A 378 17.65 31.85 46.68
C PHE A 378 17.74 30.48 46.01
N ALA A 379 18.18 30.41 44.75
CA ALA A 379 18.34 29.15 44.04
C ALA A 379 19.34 28.20 44.72
N VAL A 380 20.47 28.73 45.20
CA VAL A 380 21.47 27.93 45.93
C VAL A 380 20.91 27.46 47.28
N ARG A 381 20.26 28.34 48.06
CA ARG A 381 19.64 27.99 49.34
C ARG A 381 18.54 26.93 49.18
N ASP A 382 17.74 27.02 48.12
CA ASP A 382 16.70 26.02 47.83
C ASP A 382 17.31 24.65 47.49
N ALA A 383 18.36 24.63 46.67
CA ALA A 383 19.11 23.40 46.38
C ALA A 383 19.78 22.81 47.63
N GLN A 384 20.37 23.64 48.50
CA GLN A 384 20.96 23.22 49.78
C GLN A 384 19.89 22.65 50.73
N ARG A 385 18.72 23.27 50.80
CA ARG A 385 17.58 22.78 51.59
C ARG A 385 17.14 21.40 51.09
N LEU A 386 17.06 21.20 49.78
CA LEU A 386 16.73 19.91 49.19
C LEU A 386 17.81 18.85 49.48
N ALA A 387 19.08 19.21 49.39
CA ALA A 387 20.20 18.33 49.70
C ALA A 387 20.22 17.86 51.17
N MET A 388 19.74 18.71 52.09
CA MET A 388 19.60 18.41 53.51
C MET A 388 18.30 17.67 53.87
N ALA A 389 17.29 17.68 53.01
CA ALA A 389 15.97 17.17 53.36
C ALA A 389 16.02 15.66 53.72
N GLY A 390 15.62 15.34 54.95
CA GLY A 390 15.60 13.97 55.49
C GLY A 390 16.96 13.45 55.96
N ARG A 391 17.99 14.29 56.08
CA ARG A 391 19.36 13.89 56.48
C ARG A 391 19.90 14.80 57.58
N GLN A 392 20.72 14.25 58.48
CA GLN A 392 21.47 15.03 59.49
C GLN A 392 22.80 15.57 58.95
N ARG A 393 23.38 14.93 57.93
CA ARG A 393 24.59 15.39 57.23
C ARG A 393 24.34 15.40 55.72
N PRO A 394 24.73 16.47 55.00
CA PRO A 394 24.56 16.53 53.56
C PRO A 394 25.52 15.57 52.88
N ASP A 395 25.08 15.02 51.75
CA ASP A 395 25.91 14.17 50.91
C ASP A 395 27.05 14.99 50.30
N PRO A 396 28.33 14.60 50.45
CA PRO A 396 29.45 15.35 49.89
C PRO A 396 29.33 15.59 48.38
N GLN A 397 28.67 14.69 47.64
CA GLN A 397 28.48 14.83 46.19
C GLN A 397 27.51 15.95 45.78
N HIS A 398 26.60 16.33 46.70
CA HIS A 398 25.64 17.41 46.51
C HIS A 398 26.09 18.69 47.22
N ALA A 399 26.72 18.56 48.39
CA ALA A 399 27.20 19.67 49.20
C ALA A 399 28.35 20.44 48.54
N ARG A 400 29.40 19.74 48.09
CA ARG A 400 30.61 20.38 47.57
C ARG A 400 30.34 21.31 46.39
N PRO A 401 29.55 20.93 45.36
CA PRO A 401 29.23 21.85 44.26
C PRO A 401 28.40 23.06 44.70
N LEU A 402 27.56 22.92 45.74
CA LEU A 402 26.75 24.03 46.27
C LEU A 402 27.58 24.98 47.12
N ASP A 403 28.51 24.48 47.92
CA ASP A 403 29.45 25.31 48.70
C ASP A 403 30.39 26.09 47.77
N GLU A 404 30.89 25.43 46.71
CA GLU A 404 31.67 26.10 45.67
C GLU A 404 30.83 27.17 44.94
N ALA A 405 29.56 26.90 44.66
CA ALA A 405 28.62 27.86 44.08
C ALA A 405 28.42 29.10 44.98
N VAL A 406 28.38 28.97 46.30
CA VAL A 406 28.37 30.11 47.24
C VAL A 406 29.65 30.93 47.12
N ALA A 407 30.82 30.28 47.21
CA ALA A 407 32.11 30.96 47.12
C ALA A 407 32.33 31.65 45.76
N ARG A 408 31.79 31.07 44.68
CA ARG A 408 31.75 31.67 43.33
C ARG A 408 30.88 32.91 43.29
N LEU A 409 29.68 32.85 43.88
CA LEU A 409 28.80 34.02 43.98
C LEU A 409 29.43 35.14 44.80
N ASP A 410 30.04 34.85 45.94
CA ASP A 410 30.67 35.87 46.79
C ASP A 410 31.84 36.57 46.05
N ARG A 411 32.65 35.82 45.29
CA ARG A 411 33.68 36.40 44.42
C ARG A 411 33.09 37.27 43.31
N ALA A 412 31.98 36.86 42.71
CA ALA A 412 31.29 37.64 41.68
C ALA A 412 30.74 38.95 42.25
N VAL A 413 30.22 38.94 43.47
CA VAL A 413 29.73 40.13 44.18
C VAL A 413 30.89 41.08 44.52
N ALA A 414 32.00 40.56 45.06
CA ALA A 414 33.17 41.36 45.36
C ALA A 414 33.76 42.01 44.09
N ALA A 415 33.68 41.34 42.93
CA ALA A 415 34.11 41.89 41.65
C ALA A 415 33.26 43.07 41.13
N LEU A 416 32.12 43.36 41.77
CA LEU A 416 31.33 44.57 41.48
C LEU A 416 31.89 45.83 42.16
N GLU A 417 32.82 45.69 43.11
CA GLU A 417 33.43 46.82 43.81
C GLU A 417 34.40 47.57 42.87
N GLY A 418 34.05 48.80 42.49
CA GLY A 418 34.89 49.62 41.62
C GLY A 418 34.11 50.66 40.81
N ARG A 419 34.83 51.45 40.00
CA ARG A 419 34.25 52.57 39.23
C ARG A 419 33.46 52.10 37.99
N HIS A 420 33.87 50.98 37.38
CA HIS A 420 33.23 50.36 36.23
C HIS A 420 33.32 48.83 36.33
N PRO A 421 32.40 48.18 37.07
CA PRO A 421 32.43 46.74 37.23
C PRO A 421 32.04 46.01 35.93
N ASP A 422 32.57 44.80 35.78
CA ASP A 422 32.22 43.90 34.68
C ASP A 422 30.89 43.19 34.96
N TYR A 423 29.81 43.89 34.68
CA TYR A 423 28.45 43.37 34.83
C TYR A 423 28.18 42.15 33.95
N TRP A 424 28.90 41.97 32.84
CA TRP A 424 28.70 40.80 31.98
C TRP A 424 29.31 39.54 32.57
N GLN A 425 30.54 39.63 33.09
CA GLN A 425 31.14 38.54 33.84
C GLN A 425 30.31 38.19 35.07
N PHE A 426 29.81 39.21 35.80
CA PHE A 426 28.90 38.99 36.93
C PHE A 426 27.63 38.21 36.53
N LEU A 427 26.93 38.64 35.48
CA LEU A 427 25.72 37.97 35.00
C LEU A 427 25.99 36.54 34.51
N THR A 428 27.11 36.32 33.82
CA THR A 428 27.51 34.99 33.33
C THR A 428 27.80 34.06 34.50
N GLU A 429 28.47 34.58 35.52
CA GLU A 429 28.83 33.81 36.72
C GLU A 429 27.60 33.48 37.58
N THR A 430 26.69 34.43 37.81
CA THR A 430 25.45 34.16 38.56
C THR A 430 24.55 33.16 37.85
N GLU A 431 24.49 33.20 36.52
CA GLU A 431 23.77 32.21 35.70
C GLU A 431 24.42 30.82 35.80
N ALA A 432 25.75 30.73 35.74
CA ALA A 432 26.49 29.47 35.92
C ALA A 432 26.33 28.87 37.34
N VAL A 433 26.27 29.73 38.37
CA VAL A 433 25.96 29.34 39.75
C VAL A 433 24.56 28.75 39.85
N ARG A 434 23.54 29.41 39.28
CA ARG A 434 22.16 28.87 39.25
C ARG A 434 22.07 27.56 38.49
N ALA A 435 22.76 27.44 37.35
CA ALA A 435 22.79 26.18 36.59
C ALA A 435 23.43 25.04 37.39
N THR A 436 24.45 25.33 38.20
CA THR A 436 25.05 24.35 39.12
C THR A 436 24.04 23.89 40.18
N ALA A 437 23.33 24.82 40.81
CA ALA A 437 22.27 24.50 41.76
C ALA A 437 21.16 23.64 41.12
N ALA A 438 20.71 24.00 39.90
CA ALA A 438 19.71 23.24 39.16
C ALA A 438 20.16 21.81 38.83
N ARG A 439 21.43 21.60 38.43
CA ARG A 439 21.99 20.26 38.19
C ARG A 439 22.00 19.40 39.44
N VAL A 440 22.36 19.98 40.59
CA VAL A 440 22.33 19.26 41.88
C VAL A 440 20.90 18.87 42.24
N VAL A 441 19.92 19.79 42.08
CA VAL A 441 18.50 19.49 42.29
C VAL A 441 18.03 18.35 41.39
N ALA A 442 18.37 18.38 40.10
CA ALA A 442 18.02 17.33 39.15
C ALA A 442 18.58 15.97 39.58
N ARG A 443 19.86 15.91 39.94
CA ARG A 443 20.51 14.69 40.43
C ARG A 443 19.84 14.14 41.69
N ILE A 444 19.56 14.98 42.69
CA ILE A 444 18.87 14.55 43.93
C ILE A 444 17.48 13.97 43.60
N ARG A 445 16.75 14.57 42.66
CA ARG A 445 15.44 14.09 42.25
C ARG A 445 15.53 12.75 41.51
N GLU A 446 16.51 12.57 40.64
CA GLU A 446 16.77 11.29 39.97
C GLU A 446 17.09 10.19 40.99
N GLU A 447 18.00 10.44 41.94
CA GLU A 447 18.35 9.49 43.00
C GLU A 447 17.14 9.09 43.85
N ARG A 448 16.26 10.04 44.17
CA ARG A 448 15.01 9.78 44.92
C ARG A 448 13.97 9.03 44.09
N GLY A 449 13.93 9.26 42.77
CA GLY A 449 13.06 8.55 41.84
C GLY A 449 13.53 7.11 41.58
N GLN A 450 14.83 6.87 41.59
CA GLN A 450 15.44 5.54 41.44
C GLN A 450 15.42 4.72 42.73
N GLY A 451 15.37 5.35 43.91
CA GLY A 451 15.24 4.69 45.21
C GLY A 451 13.82 4.31 45.63
N ALA A 452 12.82 4.53 44.77
CA ALA A 452 11.41 4.20 45.01
C ALA A 452 10.90 3.00 44.18
N VAL A 453 11.82 2.23 43.58
CA VAL A 453 11.54 0.99 42.83
C VAL A 453 11.99 -0.23 43.63
#